data_AF-A0A7W9Q137-F1
#
_entry.id   AF-A0A7W9Q137-F1
#
_cell.length_a   1.000
_cell.length_b   1.000
_cell.length_c   1.000
_cell.angle_alpha   90.00
_cell.angle_beta   90.00
_cell.angle_gamma   90.00
#
_symmetry.space_group_name_H-M   'P 1'
#
loop_
_entity.id
_entity.type
_entity.pdbx_description
1 polymer ?
#
loop_
_entity_poly.entity_id
_entity_poly.type
_entity_poly.pdbx_seq_one_letter_code
_entity_poly.pdbx_strand_id
1 'polypeptide(L)'
;MAAELFEGHYVWHPAADDRVLASVCVDVRAGRYRSAHEALAETRSDLALRAHRSLVLASEAAGTDLVERWLAEEATPEAALMWARVAVQRALRAADARDDRAGALERIALTACDRAADAAPADPTPWVARLAMARLHRLRDPAPQGLLTAPPGPWRLFAHILSLDPWHREAHHRFLSCFFTRYGGSVTAAWDVAAFLSQRAPGDSALRLLPLVALVESYNPTQLLAEQIWEQPQWRSTALAIYQNWLPTVAGYRFTPVLDLAYLAHALVMGRREFEARAVFTAAGPYASRMPWSAFGDPAEQLSRARRACGLPVPGSG
;
A
#
# COMPACT_ATOMS: atom_id res chain seq x y z
N MET A 1 -14.84 13.11 -19.68
CA MET A 1 -15.00 12.05 -20.68
C MET A 1 -14.04 10.91 -20.32
N ALA A 2 -14.48 9.98 -19.48
CA ALA A 2 -13.68 8.82 -19.06
C ALA A 2 -14.59 7.60 -18.81
N ALA A 3 -15.64 7.46 -19.63
CA ALA A 3 -16.56 6.32 -19.59
C ALA A 3 -16.37 5.37 -20.80
N GLU A 4 -15.36 5.62 -21.63
CA GLU A 4 -14.96 4.80 -22.77
C GLU A 4 -13.55 4.28 -22.46
N LEU A 5 -13.21 3.00 -22.38
CA LEU A 5 -13.89 1.74 -22.59
C LEU A 5 -13.32 0.78 -21.55
N PHE A 6 -14.18 0.11 -20.79
CA PHE A 6 -13.75 -1.12 -20.12
C PHE A 6 -13.60 -2.17 -21.24
N GLU A 7 -12.37 -2.39 -21.71
CA GLU A 7 -12.02 -3.34 -22.79
C GLU A 7 -12.20 -4.83 -22.38
N GLY A 8 -13.12 -5.11 -21.46
CA GLY A 8 -13.46 -6.47 -21.05
C GLY A 8 -12.36 -7.19 -20.27
N HIS A 9 -11.34 -6.49 -19.72
CA HIS A 9 -10.32 -7.10 -18.87
C HIS A 9 -9.90 -6.16 -17.73
N TYR A 10 -9.54 -6.74 -16.58
CA TYR A 10 -8.96 -6.00 -15.46
C TYR A 10 -7.47 -5.77 -15.69
N VAL A 11 -7.00 -4.57 -15.37
CA VAL A 11 -5.57 -4.23 -15.41
C VAL A 11 -4.97 -4.44 -14.02
N TRP A 12 -4.24 -5.53 -13.84
CA TRP A 12 -3.54 -5.89 -12.59
C TRP A 12 -2.10 -5.37 -12.55
N HIS A 13 -1.89 -4.13 -12.98
CA HIS A 13 -0.57 -3.51 -13.00
C HIS A 13 -0.43 -2.51 -11.84
N PRO A 14 0.59 -2.63 -10.99
CA PRO A 14 0.72 -1.78 -9.81
C PRO A 14 0.98 -0.30 -10.15
N ALA A 15 1.38 0.03 -11.38
CA ALA A 15 1.49 1.41 -11.87
C ALA A 15 0.14 2.11 -12.12
N ALA A 16 -0.97 1.37 -12.13
CA ALA A 16 -2.28 1.90 -12.49
C ALA A 16 -2.24 2.73 -13.79
N ASP A 17 -2.67 3.99 -13.75
CA ASP A 17 -2.66 4.97 -14.84
C ASP A 17 -1.39 5.82 -14.93
N ASP A 18 -0.37 5.59 -14.09
CA ASP A 18 0.96 6.21 -14.27
C ASP A 18 1.65 5.58 -15.49
N ARG A 19 1.39 6.16 -16.67
CA ARG A 19 1.93 5.70 -17.96
C ARG A 19 3.45 5.79 -18.03
N VAL A 20 4.05 6.78 -17.37
CA VAL A 20 5.50 6.90 -17.29
C VAL A 20 6.06 5.70 -16.53
N LEU A 21 5.52 5.42 -15.35
CA LEU A 21 5.92 4.27 -14.55
C LEU A 21 5.71 2.94 -15.31
N ALA A 22 4.57 2.76 -15.99
CA ALA A 22 4.32 1.57 -16.79
C ALA A 22 5.37 1.35 -17.88
N SER A 23 5.77 2.42 -18.59
CA SER A 23 6.85 2.37 -19.59
C SER A 23 8.20 2.04 -18.95
N VAL A 24 8.54 2.71 -17.84
CA VAL A 24 9.80 2.49 -17.13
C VAL A 24 9.91 1.06 -16.59
N CYS A 25 8.81 0.44 -16.17
CA CYS A 25 8.80 -0.97 -15.77
C CYS A 25 9.27 -1.90 -16.90
N VAL A 26 8.94 -1.60 -18.16
CA VAL A 26 9.42 -2.38 -19.31
C VAL A 26 10.94 -2.27 -19.46
N ASP A 27 11.49 -1.06 -19.30
CA ASP A 27 12.94 -0.83 -19.35
C ASP A 27 13.68 -1.52 -18.21
N VAL A 28 13.15 -1.42 -16.98
CA VAL A 28 13.74 -2.07 -15.80
C VAL A 28 13.76 -3.59 -15.96
N ARG A 29 12.69 -4.22 -16.46
CA ARG A 29 12.68 -5.66 -16.78
C ARG A 29 13.71 -6.02 -17.85
N ALA A 30 13.98 -5.11 -18.77
CA ALA A 30 15.01 -5.25 -19.79
C ALA A 30 16.43 -4.87 -19.31
N GLY A 31 16.61 -4.60 -18.01
CA GLY A 31 17.92 -4.31 -17.42
C GLY A 31 18.45 -2.90 -17.69
N ARG A 32 17.60 -1.95 -18.10
CA ARG A 32 17.96 -0.55 -18.35
C ARG A 32 17.50 0.34 -17.19
N TYR A 33 18.43 1.06 -16.57
CA TYR A 33 18.13 1.88 -15.39
C TYR A 33 17.90 3.38 -15.69
N ARG A 34 18.29 3.89 -16.87
CA ARG A 34 18.28 5.34 -17.17
C ARG A 34 16.88 5.96 -17.05
N SER A 35 15.86 5.31 -17.61
CA SER A 35 14.48 5.79 -17.50
C SER A 35 13.96 5.71 -16.06
N ALA A 36 14.45 4.76 -15.25
CA ALA A 36 14.16 4.70 -13.82
C ALA A 36 14.82 5.85 -13.04
N HIS A 37 16.05 6.24 -13.39
CA HIS A 37 16.71 7.41 -12.83
C HIS A 37 15.88 8.67 -13.09
N GLU A 38 15.54 8.95 -14.35
CA GLU A 38 14.79 10.13 -14.76
C GLU A 38 13.41 10.19 -14.09
N ALA A 39 12.67 9.07 -14.11
CA ALA A 39 11.34 8.99 -13.53
C ALA A 39 11.32 9.16 -12.01
N LEU A 40 12.41 8.82 -11.30
CA LEU A 40 12.54 9.05 -9.86
C LEU A 40 13.09 10.44 -9.54
N ALA A 41 13.98 10.98 -10.36
CA ALA A 41 14.51 12.34 -10.20
C ALA A 41 13.39 13.38 -10.31
N GLU A 42 12.39 13.17 -11.19
CA GLU A 42 11.20 14.01 -11.31
C GLU A 42 10.39 14.09 -10.01
N THR A 43 10.43 13.04 -9.18
CA THR A 43 9.58 12.92 -7.97
C THR A 43 10.17 13.57 -6.72
N ARG A 44 11.33 14.23 -6.79
CA ARG A 44 12.01 14.78 -5.61
C ARG A 44 11.16 15.76 -4.79
N SER A 45 10.21 16.44 -5.42
CA SER A 45 9.26 17.36 -4.77
C SER A 45 7.89 16.74 -4.48
N ASP A 46 7.66 15.47 -4.84
CA ASP A 46 6.40 14.75 -4.68
C ASP A 46 6.66 13.39 -4.02
N LEU A 47 6.63 13.40 -2.69
CA LEU A 47 6.97 12.23 -1.86
C LEU A 47 5.99 11.07 -2.07
N ALA A 48 4.71 11.36 -2.34
CA ALA A 48 3.71 10.34 -2.62
C ALA A 48 4.00 9.63 -3.95
N LEU A 49 4.32 10.38 -5.00
CA LEU A 49 4.70 9.82 -6.30
C LEU A 49 6.05 9.10 -6.22
N ARG A 50 7.01 9.63 -5.46
CA ARG A 50 8.31 8.99 -5.22
C ARG A 50 8.18 7.64 -4.53
N ALA A 51 7.35 7.57 -3.48
CA ALA A 51 7.06 6.33 -2.78
C ALA A 51 6.39 5.32 -3.71
N HIS A 52 5.38 5.75 -4.48
CA HIS A 52 4.70 4.90 -5.45
C HIS A 52 5.64 4.33 -6.52
N ARG A 53 6.33 5.20 -7.27
CA ARG A 53 7.22 4.79 -8.37
C ARG A 53 8.35 3.89 -7.87
N SER A 54 9.04 4.28 -6.80
CA SER A 54 10.15 3.47 -6.26
C SER A 54 9.71 2.09 -5.76
N LEU A 55 8.52 1.98 -5.14
CA LEU A 55 7.98 0.71 -4.69
C LEU A 55 7.66 -0.23 -5.87
N VAL A 56 7.06 0.29 -6.94
CA VAL A 56 6.73 -0.50 -8.13
C VAL A 56 7.99 -0.93 -8.87
N LEU A 57 8.93 0.00 -9.11
CA LEU A 57 10.17 -0.29 -9.82
C LEU A 57 11.02 -1.32 -9.06
N ALA A 58 11.07 -1.24 -7.73
CA ALA A 58 11.78 -2.24 -6.93
C ALA A 58 11.19 -3.64 -7.08
N SER A 59 9.87 -3.76 -7.27
CA SER A 59 9.25 -5.05 -7.50
C SER A 59 9.65 -5.70 -8.81
N GLU A 60 9.86 -4.88 -9.84
CA GLU A 60 10.36 -5.33 -11.15
C GLU A 60 11.86 -5.68 -11.08
N ALA A 61 12.64 -4.87 -10.35
CA ALA A 61 14.09 -5.05 -10.26
C ALA A 61 14.54 -6.15 -9.28
N ALA A 62 13.69 -6.56 -8.33
CA ALA A 62 14.08 -7.42 -7.19
C ALA A 62 14.70 -8.78 -7.59
N GLY A 63 14.40 -9.30 -8.78
CA GLY A 63 14.96 -10.55 -9.31
C GLY A 63 16.21 -10.40 -10.18
N THR A 64 16.75 -9.19 -10.32
CA THR A 64 17.86 -8.87 -11.26
C THR A 64 19.03 -8.21 -10.52
N ASP A 65 20.19 -8.04 -11.15
CA ASP A 65 21.34 -7.30 -10.61
C ASP A 65 21.34 -5.79 -10.98
N LEU A 66 20.21 -5.28 -11.50
CA LEU A 66 20.13 -3.95 -12.10
C LEU A 66 20.57 -2.84 -11.16
N VAL A 67 20.12 -2.88 -9.90
CA VAL A 67 20.39 -1.82 -8.93
C VAL A 67 21.83 -1.84 -8.43
N GLU A 68 22.45 -3.02 -8.34
CA GLU A 68 23.88 -3.15 -8.04
C GLU A 68 24.75 -2.56 -9.14
N ARG A 69 24.44 -2.87 -10.41
CA ARG A 69 25.14 -2.29 -11.58
C ARG A 69 24.95 -0.78 -11.64
N TRP A 70 23.71 -0.31 -11.49
CA TRP A 70 23.43 1.12 -11.45
C TRP A 70 24.22 1.82 -10.34
N LEU A 71 24.24 1.28 -9.12
CA LEU A 71 25.03 1.87 -8.03
C LEU A 71 26.54 1.89 -8.29
N ALA A 72 27.07 0.89 -8.99
CA ALA A 72 28.48 0.81 -9.34
C ALA A 72 28.85 1.83 -10.43
N GLU A 73 27.94 2.10 -11.36
CA GLU A 73 28.11 3.09 -12.42
C GLU A 73 27.88 4.53 -11.91
N GLU A 74 26.83 4.75 -11.10
CA GLU A 74 26.44 6.07 -10.64
C GLU A 74 25.75 6.07 -9.26
N ALA A 75 26.44 6.58 -8.24
CA ALA A 75 25.97 6.61 -6.86
C ALA A 75 25.02 7.79 -6.54
N THR A 76 23.94 7.94 -7.32
CA THR A 76 22.92 8.99 -7.10
C THR A 76 21.97 8.68 -5.94
N PRO A 77 21.27 9.69 -5.37
CA PRO A 77 20.19 9.45 -4.40
C PRO A 77 19.11 8.50 -4.93
N GLU A 78 18.76 8.57 -6.22
CA GLU A 78 17.81 7.65 -6.87
C GLU A 78 18.32 6.21 -6.90
N ALA A 79 19.60 6.00 -7.23
CA ALA A 79 20.22 4.67 -7.21
C ALA A 79 20.26 4.09 -5.79
N ALA A 80 20.61 4.91 -4.80
CA ALA A 80 20.61 4.51 -3.38
C ALA A 80 19.20 4.13 -2.90
N LEU A 81 18.18 4.93 -3.23
CA LEU A 81 16.79 4.62 -2.92
C LEU A 81 16.34 3.29 -3.56
N MET A 82 16.66 3.08 -4.83
CA MET A 82 16.31 1.85 -5.54
C MET A 82 16.99 0.63 -4.93
N TRP A 83 18.26 0.75 -4.55
CA TRP A 83 18.95 -0.31 -3.82
C TRP A 83 18.30 -0.62 -2.48
N ALA A 84 17.95 0.41 -1.68
CA ALA A 84 17.23 0.24 -0.42
C ALA A 84 15.91 -0.52 -0.61
N ARG A 85 15.08 -0.09 -1.57
CA ARG A 85 13.80 -0.73 -1.88
C ARG A 85 13.95 -2.19 -2.31
N VAL A 86 14.88 -2.46 -3.23
CA VAL A 86 15.15 -3.82 -3.72
C VAL A 86 15.70 -4.72 -2.63
N ALA A 87 16.66 -4.24 -1.83
CA ALA A 87 17.24 -4.99 -0.73
C ALA A 87 16.20 -5.34 0.33
N VAL A 88 15.33 -4.39 0.73
CA VAL A 88 14.20 -4.63 1.63
C VAL A 88 13.26 -5.68 1.05
N GLN A 89 12.90 -5.58 -0.23
CA GLN A 89 12.00 -6.54 -0.86
C GLN A 89 12.59 -7.95 -0.90
N ARG A 90 13.89 -8.09 -1.17
CA ARG A 90 14.59 -9.39 -1.13
C ARG A 90 14.66 -9.93 0.30
N ALA A 91 14.96 -9.11 1.30
CA ALA A 91 14.96 -9.52 2.70
C ALA A 91 13.59 -10.03 3.16
N LEU A 92 12.52 -9.29 2.83
CA LEU A 92 11.14 -9.70 3.13
C LEU A 92 10.76 -11.01 2.43
N ARG A 93 11.08 -11.17 1.13
CA ARG A 93 10.82 -12.41 0.38
C ARG A 93 11.57 -13.61 0.98
N ALA A 94 12.84 -13.42 1.34
CA ALA A 94 13.65 -14.46 1.97
C ALA A 94 13.11 -14.86 3.35
N ALA A 95 12.68 -13.88 4.16
CA ALA A 95 12.06 -14.14 5.45
C ALA A 95 10.72 -14.89 5.32
N ASP A 96 9.85 -14.44 4.40
CA ASP A 96 8.56 -15.08 4.13
C ASP A 96 8.75 -16.53 3.62
N ALA A 97 9.82 -16.80 2.86
CA ALA A 97 10.21 -18.12 2.38
C ALA A 97 11.02 -18.97 3.40
N ARG A 98 11.37 -18.41 4.57
CA ARG A 98 12.26 -19.03 5.56
C ARG A 98 13.62 -19.45 5.00
N ASP A 99 14.19 -18.64 4.10
CA ASP A 99 15.54 -18.84 3.55
C ASP A 99 16.61 -18.50 4.61
N ASP A 100 17.64 -19.34 4.75
CA ASP A 100 18.77 -19.14 5.66
C ASP A 100 19.51 -17.80 5.43
N ARG A 101 19.42 -17.24 4.22
CA ARG A 101 20.01 -15.95 3.86
C ARG A 101 19.23 -14.75 4.38
N ALA A 102 18.03 -14.92 4.93
CA ALA A 102 17.15 -13.82 5.34
C ALA A 102 17.86 -12.81 6.24
N GLY A 103 18.58 -13.26 7.27
CA GLY A 103 19.30 -12.37 8.18
C GLY A 103 20.48 -11.62 7.53
N ALA A 104 21.12 -12.20 6.51
CA ALA A 104 22.17 -11.51 5.76
C ALA A 104 21.59 -10.44 4.83
N LEU A 105 20.51 -10.77 4.12
CA LEU A 105 19.79 -9.84 3.25
C LEU A 105 19.20 -8.67 4.04
N GLU A 106 18.70 -8.92 5.24
CA GLU A 106 18.21 -7.88 6.14
C GLU A 106 19.30 -6.88 6.55
N ARG A 107 20.51 -7.35 6.88
CA ARG A 107 21.64 -6.44 7.17
C ARG A 107 22.00 -5.58 5.96
N ILE A 108 22.02 -6.17 4.76
CA ILE A 108 22.25 -5.42 3.51
C ILE A 108 21.16 -4.36 3.33
N ALA A 109 19.89 -4.72 3.55
CA ALA A 109 18.77 -3.82 3.43
C ALA A 109 18.84 -2.66 4.44
N LEU A 110 19.25 -2.91 5.69
CA LEU A 110 19.47 -1.86 6.68
C LEU A 110 20.54 -0.87 6.22
N THR A 111 21.71 -1.36 5.79
CA THR A 111 22.79 -0.51 5.24
C THR A 111 22.32 0.28 4.02
N ALA A 112 21.53 -0.33 3.15
CA ALA A 112 20.99 0.33 1.97
C ALA A 112 20.01 1.45 2.34
N CYS A 113 19.12 1.21 3.30
CA CYS A 113 18.21 2.23 3.83
C CYS A 113 18.98 3.38 4.48
N ASP A 114 20.01 3.11 5.27
CA ASP A 114 20.84 4.15 5.90
C ASP A 114 21.53 5.02 4.83
N ARG A 115 22.17 4.38 3.83
CA ARG A 115 22.81 5.10 2.71
C ARG A 115 21.82 5.96 1.92
N ALA A 116 20.62 5.46 1.67
CA ALA A 116 19.59 6.19 0.94
C ALA A 116 19.04 7.38 1.76
N ALA A 117 18.87 7.20 3.07
CA ALA A 117 18.47 8.27 3.98
C ALA A 117 19.53 9.38 4.05
N ASP A 118 20.82 9.01 4.11
CA ASP A 118 21.92 9.98 4.10
C ASP A 118 22.01 10.77 2.78
N ALA A 119 21.73 10.10 1.65
CA ALA A 119 21.77 10.73 0.32
C ALA A 119 20.60 11.71 0.07
N ALA A 120 19.47 11.53 0.77
CA ALA A 120 18.31 12.41 0.68
C ALA A 120 17.61 12.56 2.05
N PRO A 121 18.15 13.37 2.98
CA PRO A 121 17.66 13.42 4.36
C PRO A 121 16.20 13.87 4.54
N ALA A 122 15.66 14.62 3.59
CA ALA A 122 14.28 15.08 3.59
C ALA A 122 13.29 14.03 3.02
N ASP A 123 13.78 12.94 2.43
CA ASP A 123 12.96 11.90 1.84
C ASP A 123 12.56 10.86 2.91
N PRO A 124 11.26 10.69 3.23
CA PRO A 124 10.81 9.65 4.15
C PRO A 124 10.94 8.24 3.56
N THR A 125 11.06 8.10 2.25
CA THR A 125 10.94 6.82 1.53
C THR A 125 11.92 5.74 2.00
N PRO A 126 13.22 6.02 2.25
CA PRO A 126 14.15 5.05 2.82
C PRO A 126 13.74 4.56 4.22
N TRP A 127 13.24 5.46 5.07
CA TRP A 127 12.74 5.13 6.41
C TRP A 127 11.47 4.28 6.34
N VAL A 128 10.59 4.54 5.37
CA VAL A 128 9.39 3.72 5.12
C VAL A 128 9.77 2.32 4.62
N ALA A 129 10.80 2.21 3.78
CA ALA A 129 11.33 0.91 3.36
C ALA A 129 11.90 0.13 4.58
N ARG A 130 12.64 0.80 5.46
CA ARG A 130 13.11 0.22 6.74
C ARG A 130 11.95 -0.21 7.63
N LEU A 131 10.89 0.59 7.73
CA LEU A 131 9.70 0.28 8.53
C LEU A 131 9.01 -1.00 8.05
N ALA A 132 9.01 -1.29 6.75
CA ALA A 132 8.46 -2.54 6.23
C ALA A 132 9.13 -3.80 6.81
N MET A 133 10.41 -3.71 7.21
CA MET A 133 11.15 -4.79 7.88
C MET A 133 10.91 -4.87 9.38
N ALA A 134 10.25 -3.88 10.01
CA ALA A 134 10.01 -3.89 11.46
C ALA A 134 9.22 -5.13 11.94
N ARG A 135 8.44 -5.75 11.04
CA ARG A 135 7.74 -7.03 11.27
C ARG A 135 8.67 -8.23 11.46
N LEU A 136 9.94 -8.16 11.04
CA LEU A 136 10.93 -9.23 11.18
C LEU A 136 11.56 -9.27 12.57
N HIS A 137 11.80 -8.11 13.17
CA HIS A 137 12.52 -7.99 14.45
C HIS A 137 11.63 -7.63 15.64
N ARG A 138 10.33 -7.39 15.42
CA ARG A 138 9.36 -6.99 16.46
C ARG A 138 9.92 -5.85 17.32
N LEU A 139 10.20 -4.69 16.72
CA LEU A 139 10.56 -3.50 17.47
C LEU A 139 9.47 -3.20 18.53
N ARG A 140 9.87 -3.00 19.78
CA ARG A 140 8.98 -2.85 20.94
C ARG A 140 9.14 -1.50 21.64
N ASP A 141 9.17 -0.41 20.89
CA ASP A 141 9.09 0.90 21.49
C ASP A 141 7.77 1.03 22.26
N PRO A 142 7.73 1.75 23.39
CA PRO A 142 6.48 2.00 24.10
C PRO A 142 5.52 2.83 23.22
N ALA A 143 4.24 2.47 23.28
CA ALA A 143 3.19 3.21 22.57
C ALA A 143 3.01 4.63 23.16
N PRO A 144 2.61 5.61 22.33
CA PRO A 144 2.21 6.92 22.83
C PRO A 144 0.94 6.82 23.68
N GLN A 145 0.69 7.86 24.48
CA GLN A 145 -0.55 7.97 25.26
C GLN A 145 -1.77 8.10 24.33
N GLY A 146 -2.92 7.59 24.77
CA GLY A 146 -4.21 7.71 24.07
C GLY A 146 -4.66 6.46 23.30
N LEU A 147 -3.81 5.43 23.19
CA LEU A 147 -4.22 4.10 22.73
C LEU A 147 -4.81 3.28 23.88
N LEU A 148 -5.91 2.59 23.64
CA LEU A 148 -6.60 1.76 24.64
C LEU A 148 -5.78 0.53 25.05
N THR A 149 -5.10 -0.07 24.09
CA THR A 149 -4.29 -1.30 24.23
C THR A 149 -2.81 -1.02 24.39
N ALA A 150 -2.37 0.23 24.11
CA ALA A 150 -0.99 0.68 24.16
C ALA A 150 0.03 -0.34 23.60
N PRO A 151 -0.18 -0.89 22.39
CA PRO A 151 0.61 -2.02 21.92
C PRO A 151 2.03 -1.58 21.56
N PRO A 152 3.09 -2.25 22.06
CA PRO A 152 4.45 -1.91 21.69
C PRO A 152 4.68 -2.14 20.20
N GLY A 153 5.53 -1.33 19.58
CA GLY A 153 5.73 -1.36 18.14
C GLY A 153 6.89 -0.47 17.69
N PRO A 154 7.09 -0.27 16.38
CA PRO A 154 8.15 0.60 15.85
C PRO A 154 7.80 2.10 15.96
N TRP A 155 7.32 2.54 17.12
CA TRP A 155 6.77 3.89 17.32
C TRP A 155 7.80 4.99 17.10
N ARG A 156 9.07 4.79 17.48
CA ARG A 156 10.11 5.80 17.28
C ARG A 156 10.45 5.98 15.81
N LEU A 157 10.58 4.86 15.07
CA LEU A 157 10.81 4.88 13.63
C LEU A 157 9.64 5.54 12.90
N PHE A 158 8.41 5.23 13.30
CA PHE A 158 7.22 5.83 12.71
C PHE A 158 7.13 7.32 13.01
N ALA A 159 7.41 7.75 14.25
CA ALA A 159 7.45 9.17 14.62
C ALA A 159 8.48 9.96 13.80
N HIS A 160 9.64 9.38 13.49
CA HIS A 160 10.62 9.97 12.59
C HIS A 160 10.09 10.13 11.15
N ILE A 161 9.36 9.14 10.62
CA ILE A 161 8.73 9.28 9.30
C ILE A 161 7.69 10.39 9.31
N LEU A 162 6.87 10.47 10.36
CA LEU A 162 5.83 11.50 10.48
C LEU A 162 6.39 12.91 10.63
N SER A 163 7.63 13.10 11.09
CA SER A 163 8.26 14.43 11.12
C SER A 163 8.69 14.91 9.73
N LEU A 164 8.90 13.98 8.78
CA LEU A 164 9.23 14.27 7.39
C LEU A 164 7.97 14.41 6.51
N ASP A 165 7.03 13.47 6.65
CA ASP A 165 5.75 13.48 5.94
C ASP A 165 4.64 12.89 6.85
N PRO A 166 3.87 13.76 7.55
CA PRO A 166 2.84 13.34 8.50
C PRO A 166 1.73 12.48 7.90
N TRP A 167 1.50 12.55 6.59
CA TRP A 167 0.40 11.86 5.93
C TRP A 167 0.89 10.82 4.92
N HIS A 168 2.15 10.39 5.04
CA HIS A 168 2.77 9.43 4.13
C HIS A 168 2.01 8.11 4.08
N ARG A 169 1.28 7.88 2.98
CA ARG A 169 0.32 6.79 2.87
C ARG A 169 0.95 5.42 3.11
N GLU A 170 2.03 5.09 2.40
CA GLU A 170 2.68 3.79 2.56
C GLU A 170 3.16 3.58 4.01
N ALA A 171 3.61 4.63 4.70
CA ALA A 171 4.15 4.53 6.05
C ALA A 171 3.08 4.04 7.02
N HIS A 172 1.88 4.62 6.94
CA HIS A 172 0.75 4.27 7.78
C HIS A 172 0.30 2.82 7.56
N HIS A 173 0.22 2.36 6.30
CA HIS A 173 -0.12 0.98 6.00
C HIS A 173 0.95 -0.01 6.48
N ARG A 174 2.24 0.30 6.28
CA ARG A 174 3.36 -0.54 6.76
C ARG A 174 3.38 -0.60 8.28
N PHE A 175 3.21 0.55 8.95
CA PHE A 175 3.13 0.64 10.41
C PHE A 175 1.96 -0.17 10.97
N LEU A 176 0.75 0.02 10.42
CA LEU A 176 -0.43 -0.74 10.84
C LEU A 176 -0.21 -2.25 10.68
N SER A 177 0.47 -2.67 9.61
CA SER A 177 0.72 -4.09 9.37
C SER A 177 1.53 -4.76 10.48
N CYS A 178 2.38 -4.04 11.21
CA CYS A 178 3.15 -4.59 12.33
C CYS A 178 2.26 -5.14 13.46
N PHE A 179 1.00 -4.72 13.53
CA PHE A 179 0.05 -5.15 14.57
C PHE A 179 -0.91 -6.25 14.12
N PHE A 180 -0.81 -6.71 12.86
CA PHE A 180 -1.64 -7.82 12.39
C PHE A 180 -1.23 -9.16 13.01
N THR A 181 -2.22 -10.04 13.18
CA THR A 181 -2.06 -11.36 13.81
C THR A 181 -1.01 -12.22 13.11
N ARG A 182 -0.95 -12.19 11.77
CA ARG A 182 0.05 -12.92 10.97
C ARG A 182 1.50 -12.50 11.25
N TYR A 183 1.73 -11.33 11.84
CA TYR A 183 3.06 -10.84 12.24
C TYR A 183 3.26 -10.83 13.76
N GLY A 184 2.37 -11.50 14.50
CA GLY A 184 2.46 -11.65 15.96
C GLY A 184 1.80 -10.54 16.77
N GLY A 185 0.99 -9.69 16.13
CA GLY A 185 0.10 -8.75 16.83
C GLY A 185 -1.24 -9.40 17.22
N SER A 186 -2.23 -8.56 17.53
CA SER A 186 -3.58 -8.99 17.88
C SER A 186 -4.63 -8.17 17.13
N VAL A 187 -5.84 -8.73 16.99
CA VAL A 187 -6.99 -7.99 16.44
C VAL A 187 -7.21 -6.71 17.23
N THR A 188 -7.31 -6.78 18.56
CA THR A 188 -7.54 -5.59 19.40
C THR A 188 -6.47 -4.50 19.23
N ALA A 189 -5.19 -4.87 19.12
CA ALA A 189 -4.11 -3.91 18.89
C ALA A 189 -4.17 -3.27 17.49
N ALA A 190 -4.38 -4.08 16.44
CA ALA A 190 -4.50 -3.57 15.07
C ALA A 190 -5.65 -2.57 14.94
N TRP A 191 -6.76 -2.87 15.59
CA TRP A 191 -7.95 -2.03 15.63
C TRP A 191 -7.75 -0.71 16.35
N ASP A 192 -7.18 -0.75 17.55
CA ASP A 192 -6.85 0.43 18.34
C ASP A 192 -5.86 1.34 17.60
N VAL A 193 -4.81 0.77 17.01
CA VAL A 193 -3.85 1.51 16.17
C VAL A 193 -4.51 2.10 14.93
N ALA A 194 -5.33 1.33 14.21
CA ALA A 194 -6.03 1.83 13.02
C ALA A 194 -6.96 3.00 13.35
N ALA A 195 -7.72 2.90 14.45
CA ALA A 195 -8.59 3.97 14.93
C ALA A 195 -7.76 5.21 15.34
N PHE A 196 -6.69 5.01 16.10
CA PHE A 196 -5.79 6.09 16.53
C PHE A 196 -5.21 6.88 15.36
N LEU A 197 -4.69 6.18 14.34
CA LEU A 197 -4.11 6.81 13.15
C LEU A 197 -5.18 7.50 12.28
N SER A 198 -6.30 6.82 12.04
CA SER A 198 -7.39 7.35 11.20
C SER A 198 -8.01 8.61 11.79
N GLN A 199 -8.24 8.66 13.10
CA GLN A 199 -8.85 9.82 13.76
C GLN A 199 -7.96 11.08 13.69
N ARG A 200 -6.64 10.90 13.61
CA ARG A 200 -5.67 12.00 13.52
C ARG A 200 -5.49 12.53 12.09
N ALA A 201 -5.83 11.74 11.08
CA ALA A 201 -5.72 12.15 9.68
C ALA A 201 -6.73 13.25 9.31
N PRO A 202 -6.45 14.08 8.27
CA PRO A 202 -7.46 14.97 7.69
C PRO A 202 -8.73 14.21 7.28
N GLY A 203 -9.89 14.87 7.30
CA GLY A 203 -11.19 14.24 7.02
C GLY A 203 -11.31 13.71 5.59
N ASP A 204 -10.58 14.33 4.66
CA ASP A 204 -10.49 14.04 3.24
C ASP A 204 -9.27 13.19 2.86
N SER A 205 -8.58 12.60 3.84
CA SER A 205 -7.39 11.77 3.61
C SER A 205 -7.74 10.30 3.36
N ALA A 206 -7.00 9.65 2.45
CA ALA A 206 -7.05 8.20 2.25
C ALA A 206 -6.76 7.41 3.54
N LEU A 207 -6.01 7.99 4.49
CA LEU A 207 -5.70 7.36 5.77
C LEU A 207 -6.95 7.12 6.65
N ARG A 208 -8.08 7.74 6.31
CA ARG A 208 -9.37 7.42 6.94
C ARG A 208 -9.79 5.96 6.69
N LEU A 209 -9.23 5.29 5.67
CA LEU A 209 -9.47 3.88 5.34
C LEU A 209 -8.83 2.86 6.30
N LEU A 210 -7.86 3.25 7.13
CA LEU A 210 -7.11 2.31 7.97
C LEU A 210 -7.99 1.37 8.82
N PRO A 211 -9.14 1.80 9.41
CA PRO A 211 -10.04 0.90 10.13
C PRO A 211 -10.68 -0.16 9.21
N LEU A 212 -10.98 0.18 7.95
CA LEU A 212 -11.50 -0.78 6.97
C LEU A 212 -10.42 -1.79 6.56
N VAL A 213 -9.15 -1.37 6.51
CA VAL A 213 -8.01 -2.27 6.29
C VAL A 213 -7.90 -3.25 7.46
N ALA A 214 -7.91 -2.75 8.70
CA ALA A 214 -7.85 -3.60 9.90
C ALA A 214 -9.04 -4.57 9.98
N LEU A 215 -10.23 -4.13 9.57
CA LEU A 215 -11.43 -4.96 9.51
C LEU A 215 -11.28 -6.14 8.52
N VAL A 216 -10.82 -5.88 7.30
CA VAL A 216 -10.52 -6.95 6.32
C VAL A 216 -9.43 -7.88 6.84
N GLU A 217 -8.38 -7.34 7.46
CA GLU A 217 -7.25 -8.13 7.96
C GLU A 217 -7.61 -8.96 9.19
N SER A 218 -8.72 -8.63 9.86
CA SER A 218 -9.29 -9.38 10.97
C SER A 218 -10.35 -10.39 10.52
N TYR A 219 -10.66 -10.44 9.23
CA TYR A 219 -11.65 -11.36 8.69
C TYR A 219 -11.21 -12.82 8.93
N ASN A 220 -12.12 -13.60 9.49
CA ASN A 220 -11.93 -15.03 9.67
C ASN A 220 -13.18 -15.77 9.13
N PRO A 221 -13.06 -16.46 7.98
CA PRO A 221 -14.21 -17.13 7.36
C PRO A 221 -14.78 -18.28 8.20
N THR A 222 -14.07 -18.75 9.22
CA THR A 222 -14.58 -19.81 10.12
C THR A 222 -15.54 -19.28 11.18
N GLN A 223 -15.63 -17.96 11.37
CA GLN A 223 -16.58 -17.35 12.30
C GLN A 223 -17.97 -17.23 11.67
N LEU A 224 -18.98 -17.61 12.43
CA LEU A 224 -20.38 -17.47 12.00
C LEU A 224 -20.70 -15.99 11.77
N LEU A 225 -21.36 -15.68 10.65
CA LEU A 225 -21.75 -14.31 10.27
C LEU A 225 -20.56 -13.35 10.12
N ALA A 226 -19.35 -13.85 9.83
CA ALA A 226 -18.15 -13.03 9.68
C ALA A 226 -18.33 -11.85 8.70
N GLU A 227 -19.13 -12.03 7.64
CA GLU A 227 -19.42 -10.99 6.64
C GLU A 227 -20.46 -9.95 7.12
N GLN A 228 -21.31 -10.28 8.09
CA GLN A 228 -22.34 -9.34 8.58
C GLN A 228 -21.75 -8.18 9.40
N ILE A 229 -20.47 -8.27 9.78
CA ILE A 229 -19.80 -7.17 10.48
C ILE A 229 -19.84 -5.88 9.65
N TRP A 230 -19.66 -5.94 8.32
CA TRP A 230 -19.72 -4.75 7.46
C TRP A 230 -21.11 -4.09 7.41
N GLU A 231 -22.16 -4.83 7.74
CA GLU A 231 -23.52 -4.31 7.81
C GLU A 231 -23.80 -3.52 9.10
N GLN A 232 -22.94 -3.60 10.10
CA GLN A 232 -23.13 -2.86 11.34
C GLN A 232 -23.04 -1.35 11.09
N PRO A 233 -23.84 -0.52 11.80
CA PRO A 233 -23.93 0.92 11.57
C PRO A 233 -22.58 1.63 11.58
N GLN A 234 -21.63 1.25 12.44
CA GLN A 234 -20.34 1.93 12.49
C GLN A 234 -19.50 1.76 11.21
N TRP A 235 -19.56 0.60 10.56
CA TRP A 235 -18.80 0.32 9.33
C TRP A 235 -19.42 0.97 8.11
N ARG A 236 -20.75 0.91 8.02
CA ARG A 236 -21.51 1.65 6.99
C ARG A 236 -21.22 3.14 7.08
N SER A 237 -21.31 3.73 8.26
CA SER A 237 -21.04 5.16 8.47
C SER A 237 -19.59 5.52 8.17
N THR A 238 -18.63 4.67 8.55
CA THR A 238 -17.21 4.89 8.22
C THR A 238 -16.97 4.87 6.72
N ALA A 239 -17.48 3.87 6.00
CA ALA A 239 -17.32 3.78 4.55
C ALA A 239 -18.01 4.96 3.82
N LEU A 240 -19.22 5.34 4.25
CA LEU A 240 -19.94 6.48 3.68
C LEU A 240 -19.23 7.82 3.92
N ALA A 241 -18.66 8.04 5.12
CA ALA A 241 -17.90 9.25 5.41
C ALA A 241 -16.65 9.35 4.52
N ILE A 242 -15.97 8.24 4.26
CA ILE A 242 -14.80 8.20 3.36
C ILE A 242 -15.23 8.44 1.92
N TYR A 243 -16.32 7.83 1.48
CA TYR A 243 -16.94 8.09 0.18
C TYR A 243 -17.26 9.57 -0.01
N GLN A 244 -17.85 10.23 0.99
CA GLN A 244 -18.25 11.64 0.91
C GLN A 244 -17.06 12.60 0.93
N ASN A 245 -16.05 12.33 1.76
CA ASN A 245 -14.98 13.29 2.03
C ASN A 245 -13.70 13.04 1.21
N TRP A 246 -13.31 11.79 0.98
CA TRP A 246 -12.05 11.46 0.28
C TRP A 246 -12.25 11.17 -1.20
N LEU A 247 -13.30 10.45 -1.61
CA LEU A 247 -13.49 10.11 -3.04
C LEU A 247 -13.45 11.36 -3.96
N PRO A 248 -14.03 12.52 -3.61
CA PRO A 248 -13.95 13.71 -4.47
C PRO A 248 -12.51 14.22 -4.70
N THR A 249 -11.58 13.97 -3.77
CA THR A 249 -10.19 14.42 -3.89
C THR A 249 -9.35 13.53 -4.80
N VAL A 250 -9.80 12.30 -5.08
CA VAL A 250 -9.09 11.30 -5.89
C VAL A 250 -8.76 11.82 -7.30
N ALA A 251 -9.62 12.65 -7.89
CA ALA A 251 -9.38 13.23 -9.22
C ALA A 251 -8.13 14.15 -9.28
N GLY A 252 -7.64 14.63 -8.13
CA GLY A 252 -6.43 15.45 -8.04
C GLY A 252 -5.13 14.64 -7.87
N TYR A 253 -5.20 13.32 -7.74
CA TYR A 253 -4.02 12.49 -7.54
C TYR A 253 -3.20 12.36 -8.85
N ARG A 254 -1.88 12.24 -8.73
CA ARG A 254 -0.97 11.99 -9.86
C ARG A 254 -1.13 10.59 -10.47
N PHE A 255 -1.71 9.67 -9.71
CA PHE A 255 -2.01 8.30 -10.12
C PHE A 255 -3.24 7.81 -9.35
N THR A 256 -4.01 6.92 -9.96
CA THR A 256 -5.18 6.30 -9.37
C THR A 256 -4.79 5.48 -8.14
N PRO A 257 -5.34 5.76 -6.94
CA PRO A 257 -5.04 5.04 -5.71
C PRO A 257 -5.82 3.70 -5.64
N VAL A 258 -5.52 2.79 -6.57
CA VAL A 258 -6.30 1.55 -6.82
C VAL A 258 -6.53 0.71 -5.56
N LEU A 259 -5.50 0.52 -4.74
CA LEU A 259 -5.60 -0.26 -3.51
C LEU A 259 -6.61 0.36 -2.52
N ASP A 260 -6.57 1.69 -2.35
CA ASP A 260 -7.45 2.40 -1.42
C ASP A 260 -8.90 2.36 -1.91
N LEU A 261 -9.10 2.60 -3.21
CA LEU A 261 -10.40 2.49 -3.86
C LEU A 261 -10.96 1.09 -3.74
N ALA A 262 -10.12 0.05 -3.83
CA ALA A 262 -10.55 -1.34 -3.65
C ALA A 262 -11.03 -1.62 -2.22
N TYR A 263 -10.36 -1.09 -1.19
CA TYR A 263 -10.83 -1.20 0.20
C TYR A 263 -12.15 -0.46 0.42
N LEU A 264 -12.31 0.74 -0.14
CA LEU A 264 -13.55 1.50 -0.04
C LEU A 264 -14.71 0.79 -0.76
N ALA A 265 -14.49 0.36 -2.01
CA ALA A 265 -15.50 -0.32 -2.81
C ALA A 265 -15.95 -1.62 -2.13
N HIS A 266 -15.01 -2.40 -1.62
CA HIS A 266 -15.31 -3.61 -0.86
C HIS A 266 -16.19 -3.32 0.36
N ALA A 267 -15.81 -2.33 1.19
CA ALA A 267 -16.60 -2.01 2.38
C ALA A 267 -18.02 -1.52 2.04
N LEU A 268 -18.18 -0.75 0.96
CA LEU A 268 -19.50 -0.29 0.50
C LEU A 268 -20.35 -1.45 -0.04
N VAL A 269 -19.77 -2.37 -0.81
CA VAL A 269 -20.47 -3.57 -1.31
C VAL A 269 -20.91 -4.46 -0.15
N MET A 270 -20.00 -4.78 0.76
CA MET A 270 -20.33 -5.58 1.95
C MET A 270 -21.32 -4.86 2.88
N GLY A 271 -21.32 -3.52 2.86
CA GLY A 271 -22.27 -2.69 3.58
C GLY A 271 -23.62 -2.47 2.90
N ARG A 272 -23.91 -3.07 1.74
CA ARG A 272 -25.15 -2.84 0.96
C ARG A 272 -25.34 -1.37 0.54
N ARG A 273 -24.28 -0.79 -0.01
CA ARG A 273 -24.19 0.58 -0.54
C ARG A 273 -23.70 0.54 -1.99
N GLU A 274 -24.45 -0.18 -2.82
CA GLU A 274 -24.10 -0.48 -4.20
C GLU A 274 -24.04 0.80 -5.07
N PHE A 275 -24.87 1.80 -4.78
CA PHE A 275 -24.85 3.07 -5.50
C PHE A 275 -23.53 3.81 -5.30
N GLU A 276 -23.07 3.93 -4.06
CA GLU A 276 -21.80 4.56 -3.69
C GLU A 276 -20.62 3.71 -4.19
N ALA A 277 -20.70 2.39 -4.04
CA ALA A 277 -19.68 1.46 -4.56
C ALA A 277 -19.50 1.60 -6.08
N ARG A 278 -20.59 1.79 -6.83
CA ARG A 278 -20.54 2.02 -8.28
C ARG A 278 -19.68 3.24 -8.64
N ALA A 279 -19.82 4.33 -7.90
CA ALA A 279 -19.01 5.53 -8.12
C ALA A 279 -17.53 5.28 -7.82
N VAL A 280 -17.21 4.53 -6.76
CA VAL A 280 -15.83 4.15 -6.43
C VAL A 280 -15.21 3.25 -7.52
N PHE A 281 -15.95 2.26 -8.02
CA PHE A 281 -15.49 1.43 -9.14
C PHE A 281 -15.31 2.21 -10.44
N THR A 282 -16.13 3.25 -10.65
CA THR A 282 -15.98 4.16 -11.80
C THR A 282 -14.70 4.97 -11.68
N ALA A 283 -14.41 5.50 -10.49
CA ALA A 283 -13.18 6.23 -10.22
C ALA A 283 -11.92 5.36 -10.35
N ALA A 284 -12.01 4.07 -9.98
CA ALA A 284 -10.90 3.11 -10.18
C ALA A 284 -10.68 2.74 -11.66
N GLY A 285 -11.69 2.93 -12.53
CA GLY A 285 -11.62 2.58 -13.94
C GLY A 285 -11.36 1.07 -14.16
N PRO A 286 -10.45 0.70 -15.09
CA PRO A 286 -10.13 -0.71 -15.38
C PRO A 286 -9.12 -1.33 -14.40
N TYR A 287 -8.54 -0.53 -13.49
CA TYR A 287 -7.45 -0.97 -12.64
C TYR A 287 -7.94 -1.77 -11.45
N ALA A 288 -7.27 -2.89 -11.17
CA ALA A 288 -7.65 -3.82 -10.13
C ALA A 288 -6.51 -4.05 -9.11
N SER A 289 -6.90 -4.24 -7.85
CA SER A 289 -6.02 -4.65 -6.77
C SER A 289 -6.45 -6.02 -6.25
N ARG A 290 -5.51 -6.88 -5.83
CA ARG A 290 -5.83 -8.20 -5.26
C ARG A 290 -6.49 -8.07 -3.90
N MET A 291 -5.91 -7.27 -3.02
CA MET A 291 -6.55 -6.90 -1.75
C MET A 291 -7.61 -5.82 -2.01
N PRO A 292 -8.74 -5.83 -1.29
CA PRO A 292 -9.08 -6.77 -0.21
C PRO A 292 -9.65 -8.12 -0.67
N TRP A 293 -9.99 -8.25 -1.95
CA TRP A 293 -10.75 -9.39 -2.50
C TRP A 293 -10.14 -10.77 -2.22
N SER A 294 -8.80 -10.87 -2.22
CA SER A 294 -8.10 -12.13 -1.89
C SER A 294 -8.37 -12.66 -0.48
N ALA A 295 -8.84 -11.82 0.46
CA ALA A 295 -9.24 -12.29 1.78
C ALA A 295 -10.56 -13.10 1.77
N PHE A 296 -11.33 -13.01 0.68
CA PHE A 296 -12.68 -13.59 0.55
C PHE A 296 -12.79 -14.64 -0.57
N GLY A 297 -11.69 -14.95 -1.26
CA GLY A 297 -11.65 -15.93 -2.35
C GLY A 297 -10.76 -15.49 -3.51
N ASP A 298 -11.01 -16.01 -4.72
CA ASP A 298 -10.29 -15.55 -5.91
C ASP A 298 -10.57 -14.05 -6.18
N PRO A 299 -9.53 -13.20 -6.28
CA PRO A 299 -9.72 -11.77 -6.44
C PRO A 299 -10.51 -11.36 -7.68
N ALA A 300 -10.33 -12.03 -8.81
CA ALA A 300 -10.98 -11.68 -10.06
C ALA A 300 -12.47 -12.05 -10.02
N GLU A 301 -12.79 -13.21 -9.45
CA GLU A 301 -14.18 -13.65 -9.23
C GLU A 301 -14.90 -12.72 -8.25
N GLN A 302 -14.29 -12.41 -7.11
CA GLN A 302 -14.89 -11.54 -6.08
C GLN A 302 -15.10 -10.11 -6.62
N LEU A 303 -14.11 -9.54 -7.31
CA LEU A 303 -14.24 -8.23 -7.96
C LEU A 303 -15.36 -8.23 -9.00
N SER A 304 -15.47 -9.30 -9.81
CA SER A 304 -16.54 -9.42 -10.81
C SER A 304 -17.92 -9.55 -10.17
N ARG A 305 -18.05 -10.30 -9.07
CA ARG A 305 -19.29 -10.39 -8.31
C ARG A 305 -19.69 -9.02 -7.75
N ALA A 306 -18.74 -8.28 -7.17
CA ALA A 306 -18.97 -6.95 -6.62
C ALA A 306 -19.39 -5.94 -7.69
N ARG A 307 -18.74 -5.93 -8.85
CA ARG A 307 -19.10 -5.07 -9.98
C ARG A 307 -20.48 -5.40 -10.56
N ARG A 308 -20.81 -6.69 -10.71
CA ARG A 308 -22.16 -7.13 -11.13
C ARG A 308 -23.25 -6.65 -10.17
N ALA A 309 -23.02 -6.75 -8.86
CA ALA A 309 -23.95 -6.23 -7.85
C ALA A 309 -24.17 -4.71 -7.96
N CYS A 310 -23.19 -3.97 -8.47
CA CYS A 310 -23.27 -2.53 -8.71
C CYS A 310 -23.78 -2.16 -10.12
N GLY A 311 -24.23 -3.14 -10.93
CA GLY A 311 -24.70 -2.92 -12.30
C GLY A 311 -23.59 -2.50 -13.28
N LEU A 312 -22.34 -2.87 -13.02
CA LEU A 312 -21.18 -2.56 -13.86
C LEU A 312 -20.77 -3.75 -14.73
N PRO A 313 -20.19 -3.51 -15.92
CA PRO A 313 -19.67 -4.56 -16.78
C PRO A 313 -18.47 -5.27 -16.15
N VAL A 314 -18.30 -6.55 -16.52
CA VAL A 314 -17.21 -7.43 -16.04
C VAL A 314 -16.52 -8.15 -17.20
N PRO A 315 -15.24 -8.57 -17.04
CA PRO A 315 -14.55 -9.35 -18.06
C PRO A 315 -15.33 -10.61 -18.45
N GLY A 316 -15.41 -10.89 -19.75
CA GLY A 316 -16.08 -12.10 -20.26
C GLY A 316 -17.61 -12.08 -20.21
N SER A 317 -18.25 -10.94 -19.90
CA SER A 317 -19.69 -10.74 -20.14
C SER A 317 -19.91 -10.27 -21.58
N GLY A 318 -19.71 -11.19 -22.52
CA GLY A 318 -20.09 -11.08 -23.93
C GLY A 318 -21.19 -12.07 -24.27
#